data_AF-A0A6P0IG18-F1
#
_entry.id   AF-A0A6P0IG18-F1
#
_cell.length_a   1.000
_cell.length_b   1.000
_cell.length_c   1.000
_cell.angle_alpha   90.00
_cell.angle_beta   90.00
_cell.angle_gamma   90.00
#
_symmetry.space_group_name_H-M   'P 1'
#
loop_
_entity.id
_entity.type
_entity.pdbx_description
1 polymer ?
#
loop_
_entity_poly.entity_id
_entity_poly.type
_entity_poly.pdbx_seq_one_letter_code
_entity_poly.pdbx_strand_id
1 'polypeptide(L)'
;NAVIFMENGNRIYTDFNGLFAVKNVLPGYHTGALDLTSLPGYTLAPNTHFSEGNSQSRLVRLEPGGMARMNFAVTPTFNEEDQQ
;
A
#
# COMPACT_ATOMS: atom_id res chain seq x y z
N ASN A 1 -7.46 -9.66 -3.03
CA ASN A 1 -6.60 -8.61 -3.63
C ASN A 1 -6.77 -7.34 -2.85
N ALA A 2 -5.68 -6.67 -2.50
CA ALA A 2 -5.74 -5.37 -1.84
C ALA A 2 -6.20 -4.29 -2.83
N VAL A 3 -6.83 -3.25 -2.30
CA VAL A 3 -7.24 -2.07 -3.06
C VAL A 3 -6.45 -0.87 -2.59
N ILE A 4 -5.91 -0.10 -3.54
CA ILE A 4 -5.21 1.16 -3.27
C ILE A 4 -5.92 2.28 -4.05
N PHE A 5 -6.20 3.39 -3.36
CA PHE A 5 -6.71 4.60 -3.97
C PHE A 5 -5.60 5.62 -4.12
N MET A 6 -5.43 6.18 -5.31
CA MET A 6 -4.50 7.28 -5.57
C MET A 6 -5.20 8.63 -5.53
N GLU A 7 -4.42 9.70 -5.29
CA GLU A 7 -4.92 11.08 -5.21
C GLU A 7 -5.63 11.57 -6.47
N ASN A 8 -5.30 10.98 -7.62
CA ASN A 8 -5.89 11.30 -8.92
C ASN A 8 -7.19 10.53 -9.21
N GLY A 9 -7.71 9.76 -8.25
CA GLY A 9 -8.94 8.98 -8.39
C GLY A 9 -8.73 7.58 -8.99
N ASN A 10 -7.50 7.19 -9.32
CA ASN A 10 -7.23 5.83 -9.77
C ASN A 10 -7.43 4.83 -8.63
N ARG A 11 -8.17 3.76 -8.91
CA ARG A 11 -8.32 2.60 -8.04
C ARG A 11 -7.49 1.44 -8.58
N ILE A 12 -6.53 0.98 -7.79
CA ILE A 12 -5.61 -0.09 -8.14
C ILE A 12 -6.03 -1.35 -7.38
N TYR A 13 -6.14 -2.47 -8.09
CA TYR A 13 -6.26 -3.80 -7.50
C TYR A 13 -4.91 -4.49 -7.60
N THR A 14 -4.38 -4.97 -6.48
CA THR A 14 -3.14 -5.76 -6.49
C THR A 14 -3.36 -7.13 -7.10
N ASP A 15 -2.28 -7.80 -7.49
CA ASP A 15 -2.33 -9.23 -7.77
C ASP A 15 -2.45 -10.06 -6.48
N PHE A 16 -2.40 -11.39 -6.64
CA PHE A 16 -2.51 -12.36 -5.54
C PHE A 16 -1.34 -12.31 -4.55
N ASN A 17 -0.18 -11.81 -4.98
CA ASN A 17 1.00 -11.62 -4.14
C ASN A 17 1.04 -10.23 -3.48
N GLY A 18 0.04 -9.38 -3.74
CA GLY A 18 0.03 -7.99 -3.27
C GLY A 18 0.91 -7.04 -4.09
N LEU A 19 1.40 -7.46 -5.26
CA LEU A 19 2.18 -6.59 -6.15
C LEU A 19 1.26 -5.77 -7.05
N PHE A 20 1.74 -4.58 -7.41
CA PHE A 20 1.06 -3.69 -8.35
C PHE A 20 2.07 -2.80 -9.09
N ALA A 21 1.65 -2.27 -10.24
CA ALA A 21 2.40 -1.28 -10.99
C ALA A 21 1.45 -0.30 -11.66
N VAL A 22 1.83 0.98 -11.67
CA VAL A 22 1.12 2.06 -12.37
C VAL A 22 2.07 2.64 -13.41
N LYS A 23 1.62 2.73 -14.65
CA LYS A 23 2.40 3.26 -15.79
C LYS A 23 1.81 4.59 -16.23
N ASN A 24 2.59 5.36 -16.99
CA ASN A 24 2.19 6.65 -17.56
C ASN A 24 1.75 7.68 -16.51
N VAL A 25 2.42 7.69 -15.35
CA VAL A 25 2.21 8.67 -14.27
C VAL A 25 3.09 9.88 -14.54
N LEU A 26 2.52 11.09 -14.41
CA LEU A 26 3.28 12.33 -14.55
C LEU A 26 4.30 12.47 -13.41
N PRO A 27 5.45 13.14 -13.61
CA PRO A 27 6.40 13.38 -12.52
C PRO A 27 5.78 14.26 -11.43
N GLY A 28 6.17 14.03 -10.17
CA GLY A 28 5.67 14.80 -9.03
C GLY A 28 5.42 13.99 -7.76
N TYR A 29 4.68 14.59 -6.83
CA TYR A 29 4.27 13.92 -5.60
C TYR A 29 2.95 13.18 -5.79
N HIS A 30 2.92 11.91 -5.41
CA HIS A 30 1.75 11.05 -5.47
C HIS A 30 1.46 10.45 -4.10
N THR A 31 0.17 10.35 -3.78
CA THR A 31 -0.30 9.75 -2.53
C THR A 31 -1.18 8.56 -2.84
N GLY A 32 -0.80 7.38 -2.34
CA GLY A 32 -1.66 6.21 -2.36
C GLY A 32 -2.15 5.88 -0.95
N ALA A 33 -3.42 5.52 -0.81
CA ALA A 33 -4.02 5.04 0.43
C ALA A 33 -4.46 3.58 0.25
N LEU A 34 -3.97 2.69 1.11
CA LEU A 34 -4.42 1.31 1.19
C LEU A 34 -5.80 1.27 1.84
N ASP A 35 -6.77 0.65 1.16
CA ASP A 35 -8.08 0.37 1.71
C ASP A 35 -8.02 -0.89 2.59
N LEU A 36 -7.89 -0.71 3.91
CA LEU A 36 -7.84 -1.82 4.86
C LEU A 36 -9.13 -2.66 4.85
N THR A 37 -10.27 -2.11 4.43
CA THR A 37 -11.52 -2.89 4.33
C THR A 37 -11.47 -3.94 3.22
N SER A 38 -10.57 -3.77 2.23
CA SER A 38 -10.29 -4.75 1.19
C SER A 38 -9.41 -5.92 1.66
N LEU A 39 -8.86 -5.83 2.88
CA LEU A 39 -7.98 -6.82 3.50
C LEU A 39 -8.53 -7.25 4.88
N PRO A 40 -9.70 -7.90 4.94
CA PRO A 40 -10.24 -8.38 6.21
C PRO A 40 -9.25 -9.37 6.86
N GLY A 41 -9.03 -9.22 8.17
CA GLY A 41 -8.08 -10.04 8.92
C GLY A 41 -6.63 -9.54 8.86
N TYR A 42 -6.37 -8.36 8.30
CA TYR A 42 -5.07 -7.70 8.33
C TYR A 42 -5.16 -6.32 8.96
N THR A 43 -4.05 -5.89 9.55
CA THR A 43 -3.84 -4.52 10.04
C THR A 43 -2.49 -4.01 9.57
N LEU A 44 -2.22 -2.71 9.74
CA LEU A 44 -0.91 -2.16 9.43
C LEU A 44 0.16 -2.81 10.31
N ALA A 45 1.26 -3.24 9.69
CA ALA A 45 2.38 -3.81 10.42
C ALA A 45 2.97 -2.74 11.36
N PRO A 46 3.29 -3.10 12.62
CA PRO A 46 3.86 -2.15 13.57
C PRO A 46 5.19 -1.60 13.04
N ASN A 47 5.36 -0.28 13.06
CA ASN A 47 6.62 0.35 12.73
C ASN A 47 7.47 0.49 14.00
N THR A 48 8.51 -0.32 14.12
CA THR A 48 9.42 -0.34 15.28
C THR A 48 10.58 0.64 15.17
N HIS A 49 10.74 1.32 14.03
CA HIS A 49 11.90 2.16 13.75
C HIS A 49 11.56 3.65 13.56
N PHE A 50 10.39 3.98 13.00
CA PHE A 50 10.00 5.36 12.70
C PHE A 50 8.52 5.61 13.06
N SER A 51 8.25 6.56 13.96
CA SER A 51 6.89 6.88 14.39
C SER A 51 6.02 7.51 13.29
N GLU A 52 6.60 8.33 12.41
CA GLU A 52 5.89 9.05 11.32
C GLU A 52 5.47 8.17 10.13
N GLY A 53 5.82 6.88 10.12
CA GLY A 53 5.62 5.99 8.96
C GLY A 53 4.44 5.02 9.05
N ASN A 54 3.79 4.87 10.20
CA ASN A 54 2.74 3.86 10.36
C ASN A 54 1.35 4.37 9.94
N SER A 55 1.24 4.81 8.69
CA SER A 55 -0.02 5.28 8.09
C SER A 55 -0.57 4.28 7.08
N GLN A 56 -1.88 4.33 6.82
CA GLN A 56 -2.50 3.67 5.67
C GLN A 56 -2.18 4.39 4.35
N SER A 57 -1.68 5.63 4.42
CA SER A 57 -1.30 6.44 3.25
C SER A 57 0.21 6.48 3.07
N ARG A 58 0.65 6.60 1.81
CA ARG A 58 2.06 6.72 1.41
C ARG A 58 2.22 7.85 0.42
N LEU A 59 3.13 8.77 0.74
CA LEU A 59 3.61 9.82 -0.17
C LEU A 59 4.88 9.34 -0.86
N VAL A 60 4.92 9.44 -2.18
CA VAL A 60 6.13 9.17 -2.96
C VAL A 60 6.41 10.33 -3.91
N ARG A 61 7.68 10.59 -4.21
CA ARG A 61 8.09 11.52 -5.27
C ARG A 61 8.56 10.71 -6.48
N LEU A 62 7.93 10.94 -7.63
CA LEU A 62 8.30 10.34 -8.90
C LEU A 62 9.10 11.33 -9.72
N GLU A 63 10.36 10.99 -10.00
CA GLU A 63 11.21 11.76 -10.92
C GLU A 63 10.79 11.55 -12.38
N PRO A 64 11.06 12.52 -13.28
CA PRO A 64 10.88 12.33 -14.72
C PRO A 64 11.61 11.08 -15.23
N GLY A 65 10.87 10.13 -15.83
CA GLY A 65 11.41 8.87 -16.34
C GLY A 65 11.90 7.89 -15.26
N GLY A 66 11.70 8.22 -13.97
CA GLY A 66 12.16 7.42 -12.84
C GLY A 66 11.16 6.33 -12.43
N MET A 67 11.48 5.67 -11.32
CA MET A 67 10.63 4.69 -10.66
C MET A 67 10.58 4.98 -9.16
N ALA A 68 9.36 5.03 -8.61
CA ALA A 68 9.13 5.17 -7.18
C ALA A 68 8.54 3.87 -6.61
N ARG A 69 8.91 3.53 -5.37
CA ARG A 69 8.32 2.40 -4.63
C ARG A 69 7.31 2.92 -3.62
N MET A 70 6.12 2.32 -3.62
CA MET A 70 5.06 2.60 -2.66
C MET A 70 4.66 1.30 -1.99
N ASN A 71 5.17 1.08 -0.78
CA ASN A 71 4.96 -0.17 -0.05
C ASN A 71 4.00 0.05 1.13
N PHE A 72 3.09 -0.90 1.30
CA PHE A 72 2.19 -0.97 2.44
C PHE A 72 2.48 -2.27 3.18
N ALA A 73 3.00 -2.16 4.40
CA ALA A 73 3.27 -3.31 5.23
C ALA A 73 2.02 -3.63 6.06
N VAL A 74 1.56 -4.87 6.00
CA VAL A 74 0.44 -5.37 6.76
C VAL A 74 0.83 -6.65 7.49
N THR A 75 0.17 -6.90 8.61
CA THR A 75 0.30 -8.14 9.39
C THR A 75 -1.08 -8.77 9.58
N PRO A 76 -1.19 -10.09 9.58
CA PRO A 76 -2.41 -10.77 9.99
C PRO A 76 -2.83 -10.35 11.40
N THR A 77 -4.14 -10.30 11.64
CA THR A 77 -4.74 -10.11 12.98
C THR A 77 -5.28 -11.41 13.56
N PHE A 78 -5.27 -12.49 12.80
CA PHE A 78 -5.61 -13.85 13.26
C PHE A 78 -4.34 -14.57 13.74
N ASN A 79 -4.50 -15.44 14.74
CA ASN A 79 -3.42 -16.31 15.18
C ASN A 79 -3.29 -17.48 14.17
N GLU A 80 -2.08 -17.91 13.85
CA GLU A 80 -1.83 -19.02 12.89
C GLU A 80 -2.47 -20.36 13.32
N GLU A 81 -2.95 -20.49 14.55
CA GLU A 81 -3.61 -21.68 15.08
C GLU A 81 -5.03 -21.92 14.52
N ASP A 82 -5.68 -20.92 13.93
CA ASP A 82 -7.06 -21.04 13.40
C ASP A 82 -7.15 -21.57 11.95
N GLN A 83 -6.04 -22.05 11.36
CA GLN A 83 -5.98 -22.53 9.97
C GLN A 83 -5.56 -24.01 9.80
N GLN A 84 -5.70 -24.84 10.84
CA GLN A 84 -5.52 -26.31 10.73
C GLN A 84 -6.84 -27.05 10.49
#